data_AF-A0A9X9LGA9-F1
#
_entry.id   AF-A0A9X9LGA9-F1
#
_cell.length_a   1.000
_cell.length_b   1.000
_cell.length_c   1.000
_cell.angle_alpha   90.00
_cell.angle_beta   90.00
_cell.angle_gamma   90.00
#
_symmetry.space_group_name_H-M   'P 1'
#
loop_
_entity.id
_entity.type
_entity.pdbx_description
1 polymer ?
#
loop_
_entity_poly.entity_id
_entity_poly.type
_entity_poly.pdbx_seq_one_letter_code
_entity_poly.pdbx_strand_id
1 'polypeptide(L)'
;MNKDAQRRAAVNQKLIETGERECLNELLRAKLIECGGKAQHSWKVRCKEVIKEKGLLMTSVAETTPRGRALVPDSVKKELLQRIRTFLAQHVRL
;
A
#
# COMPACT_ATOMS: atom_id res chain seq x y z
N MET A 1 12.16 9.90 23.45
CA MET A 1 11.62 8.88 22.52
C MET A 1 10.12 9.11 22.32
N ASN A 2 9.62 9.07 21.09
CA ASN A 2 8.22 9.36 20.76
C ASN A 2 7.34 8.12 21.06
N LYS A 3 6.43 8.24 22.05
CA LYS A 3 5.53 7.15 22.49
C LYS A 3 4.66 6.61 21.34
N ASP A 4 4.29 7.44 20.37
CA ASP A 4 3.50 7.00 19.22
C ASP A 4 4.32 6.15 18.25
N ALA A 5 5.61 6.44 18.09
CA ALA A 5 6.49 5.62 17.27
C ALA A 5 6.64 4.22 17.86
N GLN A 6 6.75 4.11 19.18
CA GLN A 6 6.82 2.84 19.89
C GLN A 6 5.52 2.04 19.76
N ARG A 7 4.35 2.70 19.87
CA ARG A 7 3.05 2.06 19.64
C ARG A 7 2.91 1.53 18.22
N ARG A 8 3.29 2.32 17.21
CA ARG A 8 3.28 1.89 15.80
C ARG A 8 4.21 0.70 15.56
N ALA A 9 5.39 0.70 16.17
CA ALA A 9 6.34 -0.41 16.06
C ALA A 9 5.76 -1.70 16.67
N ALA A 10 5.17 -1.63 17.86
CA ALA A 10 4.53 -2.78 18.51
C ALA A 10 3.35 -3.35 17.69
N VAL A 11 2.51 -2.47 17.13
CA VAL A 11 1.42 -2.88 16.23
C VAL A 11 1.97 -3.56 14.98
N ASN A 12 2.97 -2.98 14.32
CA ASN A 12 3.58 -3.57 13.12
C ASN A 12 4.20 -4.93 13.42
N GLN A 13 4.86 -5.08 14.56
CA GLN A 13 5.43 -6.34 14.99
C GLN A 13 4.35 -7.40 15.16
N LYS A 14 3.23 -7.05 15.80
CA LYS A 14 2.10 -7.98 15.98
C LYS A 14 1.44 -8.40 14.66
N LEU A 15 1.33 -7.48 13.71
CA LEU A 15 0.83 -7.78 12.37
C LEU A 15 1.74 -8.77 11.61
N ILE A 16 3.06 -8.68 11.82
CA ILE A 16 4.03 -9.61 11.21
C ILE A 16 3.92 -10.99 11.87
N GLU A 17 3.95 -11.05 13.21
CA GLU A 17 3.93 -12.32 13.96
C GLU A 17 2.66 -13.15 13.73
N THR A 18 1.55 -12.50 13.43
CA THR A 18 0.26 -13.15 13.18
C THR A 18 0.01 -13.50 11.72
N GLY A 19 0.88 -13.07 10.81
CA GLY A 19 0.68 -13.20 9.36
C GLY A 19 -0.37 -12.24 8.78
N GLU A 20 -0.99 -11.36 9.59
CA GLU A 20 -2.01 -10.43 9.11
C GLU A 20 -1.39 -9.40 8.13
N ARG A 21 -0.09 -9.11 8.24
CA ARG A 21 0.62 -8.25 7.28
C ARG A 21 0.58 -8.83 5.86
N GLU A 22 0.79 -10.13 5.72
CA GLU A 22 0.73 -10.86 4.46
C GLU A 22 -0.70 -10.85 3.92
N CYS A 23 -1.71 -11.11 4.76
CA CYS A 23 -3.12 -11.02 4.40
C CYS A 23 -3.52 -9.61 3.92
N LEU A 24 -3.06 -8.56 4.61
CA LEU A 24 -3.30 -7.16 4.22
C LEU A 24 -2.63 -6.81 2.88
N ASN A 25 -1.43 -7.32 2.63
CA ASN A 25 -0.74 -7.14 1.35
C ASN A 25 -1.48 -7.84 0.21
N GLU A 26 -1.98 -9.05 0.43
CA GLU A 26 -2.72 -9.79 -0.58
C GLU A 26 -4.07 -9.13 -0.88
N LEU A 27 -4.79 -8.69 0.16
CA LEU A 27 -6.02 -7.90 0.01
C LEU A 27 -5.77 -6.62 -0.79
N LEU A 28 -4.72 -5.87 -0.48
CA LEU A 28 -4.36 -4.68 -1.23
C LEU A 28 -4.06 -5.01 -2.70
N ARG A 29 -3.32 -6.09 -2.98
CA ARG A 29 -3.03 -6.54 -4.36
C ARG A 29 -4.31 -6.87 -5.12
N ALA A 30 -5.18 -7.69 -4.55
CA ALA A 30 -6.46 -8.07 -5.14
C ALA A 30 -7.30 -6.83 -5.46
N LYS A 31 -7.46 -5.91 -4.48
CA LYS A 31 -8.24 -4.69 -4.65
C LYS A 31 -7.65 -3.75 -5.70
N LEU A 32 -6.32 -3.64 -5.79
CA LEU A 32 -5.67 -2.84 -6.82
C LEU A 32 -5.82 -3.45 -8.21
N ILE A 33 -5.96 -4.77 -8.33
CA ILE A 33 -6.25 -5.44 -9.60
C ILE A 33 -7.73 -5.25 -9.97
N GLU A 34 -8.65 -5.45 -9.02
CA GLU A 34 -10.09 -5.29 -9.21
C GLU A 34 -10.49 -3.84 -9.53
N CYS A 35 -9.96 -2.87 -8.77
CA CYS A 35 -10.15 -1.44 -9.06
C CYS A 35 -9.27 -0.95 -10.23
N GLY A 36 -8.29 -1.77 -10.64
CA GLY A 36 -7.20 -1.45 -11.54
C GLY A 36 -7.57 -1.34 -13.00
N GLY A 37 -8.79 -0.90 -13.33
CA GLY A 37 -9.23 -0.65 -14.71
C GLY A 37 -8.37 0.41 -15.41
N LYS A 38 -8.99 1.50 -15.87
CA LYS A 38 -8.27 2.53 -16.65
C LYS A 38 -7.07 3.13 -15.91
N ALA A 39 -7.14 3.31 -14.59
CA ALA A 39 -6.08 3.93 -13.78
C ALA A 39 -4.76 3.13 -13.76
N GLN A 40 -4.81 1.81 -13.53
CA GLN A 40 -3.61 0.98 -13.51
C GLN A 40 -3.03 0.84 -14.92
N HIS A 41 -3.88 0.81 -15.95
CA HIS A 41 -3.43 0.81 -17.33
C HIS A 41 -2.74 2.12 -17.72
N SER A 42 -3.35 3.28 -17.43
CA SER A 42 -2.76 4.60 -17.65
C SER A 42 -1.44 4.77 -16.91
N TRP A 43 -1.33 4.23 -15.69
CA TRP A 43 -0.06 4.18 -14.95
C TRP A 43 1.00 3.35 -15.67
N LYS A 44 0.68 2.12 -16.08
CA LYS A 44 1.63 1.23 -16.78
C LYS A 44 2.08 1.85 -18.10
N VAL A 45 1.16 2.48 -18.85
CA VAL A 45 1.46 3.19 -20.10
C VAL A 45 2.40 4.37 -19.83
N ARG A 46 2.07 5.21 -18.84
CA ARG A 46 2.92 6.34 -18.47
C ARG A 46 4.31 5.92 -17.99
N CYS A 47 4.42 4.84 -17.22
CA CYS A 47 5.73 4.32 -16.85
C CYS A 47 6.55 3.87 -18.07
N LYS A 48 5.90 3.25 -19.06
CA LYS A 48 6.57 2.89 -20.33
C LYS A 48 7.00 4.14 -21.11
N GLU A 49 6.20 5.21 -21.12
CA GLU A 49 6.57 6.50 -21.72
C GLU A 49 7.80 7.10 -21.03
N VAL A 50 7.80 7.17 -19.70
CA VAL A 50 8.92 7.69 -18.91
C VAL A 50 10.20 6.88 -19.15
N ILE A 51 10.08 5.55 -19.23
CA ILE A 51 11.22 4.66 -19.55
C ILE A 51 11.71 4.89 -20.97
N LYS A 52 10.81 5.13 -21.95
CA LYS A 52 11.21 5.46 -23.32
C LYS A 52 11.91 6.82 -23.42
N GLU A 53 11.43 7.83 -22.68
CA GLU A 53 11.96 9.20 -22.72
C GLU A 53 13.29 9.32 -21.98
N LYS A 54 13.40 8.70 -20.80
CA LYS A 54 14.56 8.88 -19.89
C LYS A 54 15.52 7.69 -19.91
N GLY A 55 15.11 6.56 -20.45
CA GLY A 55 15.82 5.29 -20.29
C GLY A 55 15.53 4.62 -18.95
N LEU A 56 15.65 3.29 -18.92
CA LEU A 56 15.37 2.47 -17.72
C LEU A 56 16.27 2.85 -16.53
N LEU A 57 17.53 3.20 -16.81
CA LEU A 57 18.52 3.58 -15.78
C LEU A 57 18.19 4.89 -15.07
N MET A 58 17.49 5.82 -15.74
CA MET A 58 17.11 7.11 -15.15
C MET A 58 15.72 7.07 -14.50
N THR A 59 14.94 6.02 -14.77
CA THR A 59 13.59 5.89 -14.19
C THR A 59 13.70 5.32 -12.78
N SER A 60 13.58 6.18 -11.77
CA SER A 60 13.61 5.75 -10.37
C SER A 60 12.24 5.35 -9.83
N VAL A 61 12.21 4.38 -8.92
CA VAL A 61 11.01 4.05 -8.14
C VAL A 61 10.52 5.27 -7.36
N ALA A 62 11.42 6.14 -6.92
CA ALA A 62 11.09 7.36 -6.19
C ALA A 62 10.25 8.35 -7.02
N GLU A 63 10.53 8.48 -8.33
CA GLU A 63 9.77 9.37 -9.22
C GLU A 63 8.35 8.85 -9.50
N THR A 64 8.21 7.52 -9.58
CA THR A 64 6.96 6.87 -10.00
C THR A 64 6.01 6.57 -8.82
N THR A 65 6.55 6.41 -7.60
CA THR A 65 5.80 6.10 -6.38
C THR A 65 4.69 7.11 -6.02
N PRO A 66 4.92 8.44 -6.06
CA PRO A 66 3.87 9.41 -5.73
C PRO A 66 2.65 9.29 -6.64
N ARG A 67 2.88 9.07 -7.95
CA ARG A 67 1.82 8.88 -8.94
C ARG A 67 1.06 7.58 -8.69
N GLY A 68 1.77 6.49 -8.40
CA GLY A 68 1.15 5.21 -8.03
C GLY A 68 0.25 5.35 -6.80
N ARG A 69 0.70 6.07 -5.76
CA ARG A 69 -0.08 6.31 -4.53
C ARG A 69 -1.35 7.14 -4.79
N ALA A 70 -1.29 8.11 -5.70
CA ALA A 70 -2.45 8.95 -6.05
C ALA A 70 -3.57 8.16 -6.74
N LEU A 71 -3.24 7.04 -7.40
CA LEU A 71 -4.21 6.19 -8.10
C LEU A 71 -4.94 5.20 -7.19
N VAL A 72 -4.53 5.09 -5.92
CA VAL A 72 -5.19 4.19 -4.97
C VAL A 72 -6.51 4.83 -4.52
N PRO A 73 -7.67 4.22 -4.83
CA PRO A 73 -8.96 4.78 -4.43
C PRO A 73 -9.11 4.84 -2.91
N ASP A 74 -9.85 5.84 -2.43
CA ASP A 74 -10.09 5.99 -0.99
C ASP A 74 -10.95 4.86 -0.40
N SER A 75 -11.77 4.19 -1.22
CA SER A 75 -12.48 2.97 -0.82
C SER A 75 -11.51 1.86 -0.39
N VAL A 76 -10.43 1.64 -1.15
CA VAL A 76 -9.40 0.63 -0.84
C VAL A 76 -8.66 1.00 0.46
N LYS A 77 -8.31 2.28 0.64
CA LYS A 77 -7.67 2.77 1.87
C LYS A 77 -8.58 2.57 3.09
N LYS A 78 -9.88 2.87 2.95
CA LYS A 78 -10.88 2.71 4.01
C LYS A 78 -11.04 1.24 4.41
N GLU A 79 -11.13 0.34 3.43
CA GLU A 79 -11.27 -1.10 3.67
C GLU A 79 -10.05 -1.67 4.42
N LEU A 80 -8.84 -1.34 3.98
CA LEU A 80 -7.61 -1.74 4.67
C LEU A 80 -7.52 -1.18 6.10
N LEU A 81 -7.88 0.09 6.28
CA LEU A 81 -7.89 0.71 7.60
C LEU A 81 -8.90 0.04 8.53
N GLN A 82 -10.07 -0.32 8.01
CA GLN A 82 -11.09 -1.04 8.77
C GLN A 82 -10.59 -2.42 9.20
N ARG A 83 -9.94 -3.16 8.30
CA ARG A 83 -9.31 -4.45 8.60
C ARG A 83 -8.27 -4.33 9.72
N ILE A 84 -7.39 -3.34 9.63
CA ILE A 84 -6.37 -3.06 10.67
C ILE A 84 -7.05 -2.73 12.01
N ARG A 85 -8.10 -1.91 12.03
CA ARG A 85 -8.84 -1.58 13.26
C ARG A 85 -9.48 -2.82 13.91
N THR A 86 -10.11 -3.67 13.10
CA THR A 86 -10.71 -4.93 13.58
C THR A 86 -9.65 -5.85 14.17
N PHE A 87 -8.52 -6.03 13.48
CA PHE A 87 -7.40 -6.82 13.99
C PHE A 87 -6.89 -6.27 15.32
N LEU A 88 -6.69 -4.96 15.41
CA LEU A 88 -6.24 -4.32 16.65
C LEU A 88 -7.23 -4.54 17.78
N ALA A 89 -8.53 -4.36 17.56
CA ALA A 89 -9.55 -4.57 18.59
C ALA A 89 -9.58 -6.02 19.12
N GLN A 90 -9.22 -7.00 18.30
CA GLN A 90 -9.22 -8.42 18.65
C GLN A 90 -7.91 -8.87 19.31
N HIS A 91 -6.76 -8.35 18.87
CA HIS A 91 -5.43 -8.87 19.23
C HIS A 91 -4.62 -7.91 20.12
N VAL A 92 -5.03 -6.66 20.22
CA VAL A 92 -4.38 -5.62 21.01
C VAL A 92 -5.45 -4.97 21.88
N ARG A 93 -5.57 -5.42 23.14
CA ARG A 93 -6.29 -4.63 24.16
C ARG A 93 -5.49 -3.35 24.38
N LEU A 94 -5.82 -2.30 23.62
CA LEU A 94 -5.38 -0.93 23.87
C LEU A 94 -6.19 -0.31 25.01
#